data_AF-A0A9E2PAS2-F1
#
_entry.id   AF-A0A9E2PAS2-F1
#
_cell.length_a   1.000
_cell.length_b   1.000
_cell.length_c   1.000
_cell.angle_alpha   90.00
_cell.angle_beta   90.00
_cell.angle_gamma   90.00
#
_symmetry.space_group_name_H-M   'P 1'
#
loop_
_entity.id
_entity.type
_entity.pdbx_description
1 polymer ?
#
loop_
_entity_poly.entity_id
_entity_poly.type
_entity_poly.pdbx_seq_one_letter_code
_entity_poly.pdbx_strand_id
1 'polypeptide(L)'
;MGKKQSRIYKYLCFFFVCIIIISVLIYGCSHFDGGFPARSTFKEANDFFIQGFYNASLKKYEQIIEKYPMAGDKALFEMGIIYMFPGNALKDYQKSLKCFDKLIKNYPESAYRPDTEVIISFINNAIINDKRIITQQTQIESLGREVKYKTDEIVTLKKMTEPLEREAKSNEYEIVELQKKIKALKQYIFAIENGPADKILIEKKERQLTLMSKNKVLKTYKIALGGNPDGPKERQGDYKTPEGTYSIDSRNNSRRYHLSLHISYPNENDKKRAKELGVSPGGDIVIHGIKNGFSWVGDFHTKFNWTKGCIAVTDEEIEEIDKLVPNGTIVEIRP
;
A
#
# COMPACT_ATOMS: atom_id res chain seq x y z
N MET A 1 24.11 6.37 -8.91
CA MET A 1 24.36 7.83 -8.96
C MET A 1 25.61 8.24 -9.78
N GLY A 2 26.28 7.36 -10.53
CA GLY A 2 27.58 7.65 -11.16
C GLY A 2 27.62 8.42 -12.50
N LYS A 3 26.48 8.77 -13.12
CA LYS A 3 26.49 9.44 -14.45
C LYS A 3 26.64 10.97 -14.40
N LYS A 4 26.19 11.63 -13.32
CA LYS A 4 26.17 13.11 -13.21
C LYS A 4 27.56 13.71 -12.92
N GLN A 5 28.37 13.05 -12.10
CA GLN A 5 29.74 13.47 -11.75
C GLN A 5 30.68 13.45 -12.98
N SER A 6 30.47 12.51 -13.91
CA SER A 6 31.27 12.41 -15.15
C SER A 6 31.07 13.61 -16.10
N ARG A 7 29.90 14.24 -16.09
CA ARG A 7 29.62 15.40 -16.96
C ARG A 7 30.32 16.65 -16.46
N ILE A 8 30.35 16.88 -15.15
CA ILE A 8 31.03 18.04 -14.55
C ILE A 8 32.55 17.96 -14.77
N TYR A 9 33.14 16.76 -14.60
CA TYR A 9 34.55 16.51 -14.94
C TYR A 9 34.85 16.78 -16.41
N LYS A 10 33.94 16.41 -17.32
CA LYS A 10 34.08 16.71 -18.76
C LYS A 10 34.05 18.22 -19.05
N TYR A 11 33.18 18.99 -18.40
CA TYR A 11 33.11 20.44 -18.61
C TYR A 11 34.32 21.19 -18.03
N LEU A 12 34.83 20.76 -16.86
CA LEU A 12 36.07 21.29 -16.29
C LEU A 12 37.28 20.97 -17.16
N CYS A 13 37.41 19.72 -17.65
CA CYS A 13 38.42 19.38 -18.66
C CYS A 13 38.27 20.22 -19.93
N PHE A 14 37.05 20.45 -20.41
CA PHE A 14 36.80 21.24 -21.61
C PHE A 14 37.21 22.70 -21.42
N PHE A 15 36.95 23.30 -20.25
CA PHE A 15 37.36 24.66 -19.91
C PHE A 15 38.89 24.82 -19.81
N PHE A 16 39.59 23.86 -19.16
CA PHE A 16 41.06 23.83 -19.14
C PHE A 16 41.66 23.61 -20.53
N VAL A 17 41.06 22.74 -21.34
CA VAL A 17 41.46 22.52 -22.73
C VAL A 17 41.26 23.80 -23.56
N CYS A 18 40.19 24.56 -23.35
CA CYS A 18 39.98 25.84 -24.03
C CYS A 18 41.00 26.91 -23.62
N ILE A 19 41.35 27.03 -22.33
CA ILE A 19 42.39 27.97 -21.87
C ILE A 19 43.77 27.59 -22.43
N ILE A 20 44.12 26.29 -22.43
CA ILE A 20 45.39 25.78 -22.96
C ILE A 20 45.49 25.96 -24.48
N ILE A 21 44.40 25.72 -25.22
CA ILE A 21 44.38 25.90 -26.68
C ILE A 21 44.57 27.37 -27.05
N ILE A 22 43.99 28.29 -26.28
CA ILE A 22 44.09 29.74 -26.51
C ILE A 22 45.52 30.25 -26.17
N SER A 23 46.14 29.81 -25.07
CA SER A 23 47.49 30.23 -24.69
C SER A 23 48.59 29.63 -25.57
N VAL A 24 48.47 28.36 -25.99
CA VAL A 24 49.44 27.69 -26.88
C VAL A 24 49.37 28.22 -28.32
N LEU A 25 48.18 28.57 -28.81
CA LEU A 25 48.00 29.03 -30.20
C LEU A 25 48.19 30.53 -30.39
N ILE A 26 47.79 31.39 -29.44
CA ILE A 26 47.79 32.85 -29.65
C ILE A 26 49.11 33.50 -29.24
N TYR A 27 49.76 33.03 -28.16
CA TYR A 27 51.04 33.60 -27.70
C TYR A 27 52.27 32.87 -28.25
N GLY A 28 52.08 31.83 -29.06
CA GLY A 28 53.16 30.98 -29.58
C GLY A 28 54.11 31.62 -30.59
N CYS A 29 53.83 32.82 -31.13
CA CYS A 29 54.64 33.39 -32.22
C CYS A 29 54.90 34.91 -32.20
N SER A 30 54.33 35.71 -31.29
CA SER A 30 54.39 37.19 -31.42
C SER A 30 55.18 37.94 -30.33
N HIS A 31 55.78 37.25 -29.34
CA HIS A 31 56.51 37.92 -28.24
C HIS A 31 57.74 37.15 -27.73
N PHE A 32 58.55 36.58 -28.63
CA PHE A 32 59.77 35.87 -28.25
C PHE A 32 61.01 36.55 -28.84
N ASP A 33 61.64 37.44 -28.05
CA ASP A 33 62.98 38.02 -28.33
C ASP A 33 64.14 37.13 -27.81
N GLY A 34 63.82 35.92 -27.35
CA GLY A 34 64.83 34.93 -26.94
C GLY A 34 65.43 34.20 -28.15
N GLY A 35 66.76 34.15 -28.25
CA GLY A 35 67.47 33.53 -29.37
C GLY A 35 67.03 32.09 -29.71
N PHE A 36 67.33 31.69 -30.96
CA PHE A 36 67.01 30.39 -31.59
C PHE A 36 67.12 29.14 -30.68
N PRO A 37 68.09 29.00 -29.75
CA PRO A 37 68.25 27.82 -28.90
C PRO A 37 67.14 27.58 -27.85
N ALA A 38 66.48 28.63 -27.34
CA ALA A 38 65.44 28.46 -26.33
C ALA A 38 64.15 27.90 -26.96
N ARG A 39 63.82 28.35 -28.17
CA ARG A 39 62.61 27.93 -28.90
C ARG A 39 62.56 26.42 -29.17
N SER A 40 63.70 25.80 -29.50
CA SER A 40 63.79 24.35 -29.69
C SER A 40 63.56 23.56 -28.40
N THR A 41 64.08 24.04 -27.27
CA THR A 41 63.93 23.34 -25.97
C THR A 41 62.50 23.44 -25.45
N PHE A 42 61.82 24.58 -25.66
CA PHE A 42 60.39 24.71 -25.38
C PHE A 42 59.53 23.75 -26.21
N LYS A 43 59.84 23.59 -27.49
CA LYS A 43 59.12 22.65 -28.37
C LYS A 43 59.24 21.22 -27.83
N GLU A 44 60.45 20.79 -27.49
CA GLU A 44 60.69 19.46 -26.92
C GLU A 44 59.94 19.24 -25.59
N ALA A 45 59.94 20.23 -24.70
CA ALA A 45 59.19 20.17 -23.44
C ALA A 45 57.67 20.01 -23.67
N ASN A 46 57.14 20.71 -24.66
CA ASN A 46 55.73 20.62 -25.07
C ASN A 46 55.40 19.27 -25.73
N ASP A 47 56.29 18.75 -26.56
CA ASP A 47 56.11 17.43 -27.19
C ASP A 47 56.01 16.34 -26.11
N PHE A 48 56.83 16.42 -25.05
CA PHE A 48 56.69 15.52 -23.89
C PHE A 48 55.35 15.68 -23.18
N PHE A 49 54.86 16.92 -22.98
CA PHE A 49 53.56 17.15 -22.37
C PHE A 49 52.41 16.53 -23.18
N ILE A 50 52.40 16.78 -24.49
CA ILE A 50 51.38 16.27 -25.42
C ILE A 50 51.36 14.73 -25.43
N GLN A 51 52.54 14.11 -25.35
CA GLN A 51 52.70 12.66 -25.28
C GLN A 51 52.35 12.07 -23.89
N GLY A 52 51.99 12.91 -22.91
CA GLY A 52 51.67 12.48 -21.55
C GLY A 52 52.89 12.22 -20.66
N PHE A 53 54.11 12.52 -21.15
CA PHE A 53 55.36 12.41 -20.39
C PHE A 53 55.57 13.62 -19.48
N TYR A 54 54.65 13.84 -18.54
CA TYR A 54 54.60 15.04 -17.68
C TYR A 54 55.90 15.30 -16.90
N ASN A 55 56.52 14.27 -16.32
CA ASN A 55 57.80 14.43 -15.61
C ASN A 55 58.95 14.83 -16.54
N ALA A 56 59.00 14.27 -17.74
CA ALA A 56 60.03 14.62 -18.71
C ALA A 56 59.85 16.07 -19.17
N SER A 57 58.59 16.48 -19.39
CA SER A 57 58.23 17.87 -19.70
C SER A 57 58.64 18.83 -18.58
N LEU A 58 58.29 18.54 -17.32
CA LEU A 58 58.65 19.36 -16.15
C LEU A 58 60.18 19.52 -16.01
N LYS A 59 60.95 18.43 -16.15
CA LYS A 59 62.42 18.49 -16.11
C LYS A 59 63.00 19.37 -17.21
N LYS A 60 62.42 19.33 -18.41
CA LYS A 60 62.85 20.20 -19.51
C LYS A 60 62.55 21.67 -19.22
N TYR A 61 61.41 21.97 -18.60
CA TYR A 61 61.09 23.32 -18.16
C TYR A 61 62.00 23.83 -17.04
N GLU A 62 62.39 22.98 -16.10
CA GLU A 62 63.39 23.34 -15.07
C GLU A 62 64.74 23.73 -15.72
N GLN A 63 65.21 22.94 -16.69
CA GLN A 63 66.43 23.25 -17.45
C GLN A 63 66.33 24.56 -18.23
N ILE A 64 65.13 24.90 -18.75
CA ILE A 64 64.90 26.17 -19.46
C ILE A 64 65.03 27.34 -18.49
N ILE A 65 64.46 27.26 -17.29
CA ILE A 65 64.55 28.33 -16.28
C ILE A 65 66.01 28.57 -15.88
N GLU A 66 66.79 27.50 -15.70
CA GLU A 66 68.21 27.59 -15.36
C GLU A 66 69.05 28.20 -16.49
N LYS A 67 68.84 27.76 -17.73
CA LYS A 67 69.68 28.14 -18.88
C LYS A 67 69.27 29.46 -19.53
N TYR A 68 67.98 29.80 -19.46
CA TYR A 68 67.40 30.99 -20.08
C TYR A 68 66.47 31.73 -19.10
N PRO A 69 67.01 32.39 -18.06
CA PRO A 69 66.19 33.03 -17.02
C PRO A 69 65.18 34.07 -17.56
N MET A 70 65.47 34.70 -18.70
CA MET A 70 64.57 35.67 -19.34
C MET A 70 63.30 35.04 -19.96
N ALA A 71 63.30 33.73 -20.19
CA ALA A 71 62.13 32.98 -20.64
C ALA A 71 61.50 32.14 -19.50
N GLY A 72 61.92 32.39 -18.26
CA GLY A 72 61.49 31.61 -17.11
C GLY A 72 60.02 31.81 -16.74
N ASP A 73 59.42 32.94 -17.09
CA ASP A 73 58.00 33.21 -16.87
C ASP A 73 57.10 32.23 -17.64
N LYS A 74 57.37 32.02 -18.93
CA LYS A 74 56.67 31.03 -19.75
C LYS A 74 56.87 29.62 -19.21
N ALA A 75 58.12 29.27 -18.86
CA ALA A 75 58.41 27.94 -18.32
C ALA A 75 57.67 27.69 -16.99
N LEU A 76 57.64 28.66 -16.08
CA LEU A 76 56.88 28.58 -14.83
C LEU A 76 55.37 28.48 -15.07
N PHE A 77 54.84 29.23 -16.05
CA PHE A 77 53.43 29.15 -16.43
C PHE A 77 53.07 27.73 -16.89
N GLU A 78 53.82 27.18 -17.84
CA GLU A 78 53.59 25.85 -18.39
C GLU A 78 53.76 24.75 -17.32
N MET A 79 54.78 24.85 -16.47
CA MET A 79 54.93 23.93 -15.33
C MET A 79 53.72 24.00 -14.38
N GLY A 80 53.22 25.21 -14.10
CA GLY A 80 52.02 25.44 -13.30
C GLY A 80 50.80 24.73 -13.88
N ILE A 81 50.59 24.85 -15.20
CA ILE A 81 49.54 24.16 -15.95
C ILE A 81 49.70 22.63 -15.87
N ILE A 82 50.93 22.11 -16.07
CA ILE A 82 51.21 20.67 -16.01
C ILE A 82 50.87 20.09 -14.64
N TYR A 83 51.23 20.78 -13.56
CA TYR A 83 50.96 20.34 -12.20
C TYR A 83 49.46 20.34 -11.85
N MET A 84 48.61 21.10 -12.53
CA MET A 84 47.17 21.07 -12.30
C MET A 84 46.38 20.26 -13.34
N PHE A 85 47.07 19.68 -14.33
CA PHE A 85 46.42 18.98 -15.44
C PHE A 85 45.66 17.73 -14.97
N PRO A 86 44.35 17.57 -15.27
CA PRO A 86 43.55 16.44 -14.78
C PRO A 86 44.06 15.05 -15.21
N GLY A 87 44.68 14.94 -16.39
CA GLY A 87 45.26 13.68 -16.88
C GLY A 87 46.65 13.36 -16.31
N ASN A 88 47.25 14.28 -15.55
CA ASN A 88 48.53 14.06 -14.91
C ASN A 88 48.33 13.26 -13.62
N ALA A 89 48.81 12.02 -13.59
CA ALA A 89 48.79 11.19 -12.38
C ALA A 89 49.54 11.83 -11.19
N LEU A 90 50.45 12.77 -11.48
CA LEU A 90 51.22 13.54 -10.51
C LEU A 90 50.66 14.95 -10.30
N LYS A 91 49.37 15.16 -10.62
CA LYS A 91 48.67 16.43 -10.37
C LYS A 91 48.85 16.85 -8.90
N ASP A 92 49.36 18.06 -8.71
CA ASP A 92 49.68 18.65 -7.43
C ASP A 92 49.38 20.16 -7.49
N TYR A 93 48.21 20.54 -6.99
CA TYR A 93 47.78 21.93 -6.95
C TYR A 93 48.74 22.82 -6.14
N GLN A 94 49.46 22.29 -5.14
CA GLN A 94 50.41 23.08 -4.36
C GLN A 94 51.67 23.39 -5.16
N LYS A 95 52.17 22.43 -5.95
CA LYS A 95 53.29 22.70 -6.88
C LYS A 95 52.88 23.67 -7.99
N SER A 96 51.66 23.55 -8.48
CA SER A 96 51.08 24.49 -9.45
C SER A 96 51.06 25.93 -8.90
N LEU A 97 50.50 26.14 -7.71
CA LEU A 97 50.50 27.45 -7.03
C LEU A 97 51.91 27.98 -6.81
N LYS A 98 52.87 27.14 -6.40
CA LYS A 98 54.28 27.56 -6.24
C LYS A 98 54.91 28.05 -7.54
N CYS A 99 54.60 27.43 -8.68
CA CYS A 99 55.07 27.89 -9.99
C CYS A 99 54.48 29.27 -10.33
N PHE A 100 53.19 29.44 -10.10
CA PHE A 100 52.47 30.69 -10.34
C PHE A 100 52.89 31.83 -9.40
N ASP A 101 53.11 31.55 -8.12
CA ASP A 101 53.64 32.52 -7.16
C ASP A 101 55.06 32.98 -7.56
N LYS A 102 55.91 32.04 -8.01
CA LYS A 102 57.25 32.38 -8.53
C LYS A 102 57.15 33.25 -9.79
N LEU A 103 56.19 32.97 -10.68
CA LEU A 103 55.95 33.77 -11.89
C LEU A 103 55.58 35.20 -11.51
N ILE A 104 54.55 35.39 -10.68
CA ILE A 104 54.07 36.71 -10.26
C ILE A 104 55.18 37.49 -9.52
N LYS A 105 55.93 36.81 -8.65
CA LYS A 105 56.97 37.45 -7.83
C LYS A 105 58.20 37.86 -8.63
N ASN A 106 58.70 36.98 -9.51
CA ASN A 106 59.99 37.18 -10.18
C ASN A 106 59.83 37.87 -11.55
N TYR A 107 58.64 37.85 -12.14
CA TYR A 107 58.34 38.41 -13.46
C TYR A 107 57.07 39.28 -13.41
N PRO A 108 57.10 40.42 -12.70
CA PRO A 108 55.91 41.24 -12.45
C PRO A 108 55.26 41.80 -13.73
N GLU A 109 56.04 42.00 -14.79
CA GLU A 109 55.62 42.51 -16.11
C GLU A 109 55.30 41.38 -17.12
N SER A 110 55.24 40.12 -16.68
CA SER A 110 54.97 38.99 -17.58
C SER A 110 53.56 39.08 -18.19
N ALA A 111 53.46 38.83 -19.49
CA ALA A 111 52.19 38.73 -20.20
C ALA A 111 51.28 37.60 -19.66
N TYR A 112 51.86 36.61 -18.96
CA TYR A 112 51.12 35.49 -18.36
C TYR A 112 50.50 35.82 -17.00
N ARG A 113 50.82 36.99 -16.40
CA ARG A 113 50.38 37.33 -15.05
C ARG A 113 48.85 37.39 -14.88
N PRO A 114 48.08 38.06 -15.76
CA PRO A 114 46.62 38.14 -15.59
C PRO A 114 45.95 36.76 -15.60
N ASP A 115 46.38 35.88 -16.52
CA ASP A 115 45.88 34.51 -16.60
C ASP A 115 46.28 33.70 -15.35
N THR A 116 47.51 33.90 -14.87
CA THR A 116 48.02 33.24 -13.66
C THR A 116 47.18 33.56 -12.42
N GLU A 117 46.85 34.83 -12.20
CA GLU A 117 46.04 35.27 -11.06
C GLU A 117 44.62 34.65 -11.10
N VAL A 118 44.02 34.55 -12.28
CA VAL A 118 42.73 33.88 -12.48
C VAL A 118 42.82 32.38 -12.19
N ILE A 119 43.87 31.73 -12.69
CA ILE A 119 44.10 30.29 -12.48
C ILE A 119 44.31 29.96 -11.00
N ILE A 120 45.05 30.79 -10.25
CA ILE A 120 45.22 30.64 -8.78
C ILE A 120 43.85 30.60 -8.08
N SER A 121 42.93 31.50 -8.43
CA SER A 121 41.57 31.52 -7.86
C SER A 121 40.82 30.22 -8.15
N PHE A 122 40.92 29.70 -9.38
CA PHE A 122 40.34 28.40 -9.73
C PHE A 122 40.94 27.25 -8.94
N ILE A 123 42.26 27.22 -8.76
CA ILE A 123 42.95 26.18 -7.98
C ILE A 123 42.48 26.19 -6.53
N ASN A 124 42.41 27.36 -5.90
CA ASN A 124 41.97 27.47 -4.50
C ASN A 124 40.53 26.96 -4.32
N ASN A 125 39.63 27.30 -5.25
CA ASN A 125 38.27 26.79 -5.27
C ASN A 125 38.23 25.26 -5.49
N ALA A 126 39.07 24.71 -6.37
CA ALA A 126 39.17 23.27 -6.58
C ALA A 126 39.61 22.54 -5.31
N ILE A 127 40.62 23.06 -4.60
CA ILE A 127 41.11 22.49 -3.33
C ILE A 127 40.00 22.45 -2.26
N ILE A 128 39.26 23.56 -2.11
CA ILE A 128 38.15 23.65 -1.15
C ILE A 128 37.06 22.62 -1.49
N ASN A 129 36.71 22.52 -2.77
CA ASN A 129 35.70 21.58 -3.25
C ASN A 129 36.14 20.13 -3.04
N ASP A 130 37.39 19.78 -3.32
CA ASP A 130 37.92 18.43 -3.12
C ASP A 130 37.87 18.04 -1.63
N LYS A 131 38.23 18.94 -0.72
CA LYS A 131 38.09 18.73 0.74
C LYS A 131 36.63 18.47 1.11
N ARG A 132 35.70 19.29 0.61
CA ARG A 132 34.27 19.14 0.87
C ARG A 132 33.74 17.80 0.35
N ILE A 133 34.17 17.37 -0.84
CA ILE A 133 33.78 16.08 -1.42
C ILE A 133 34.26 14.94 -0.52
N ILE A 134 35.50 14.97 -0.04
CA ILE A 134 36.04 13.94 0.87
C ILE A 134 35.21 13.89 2.16
N THR A 135 34.96 15.04 2.79
CA THR A 135 34.14 15.10 4.01
C THR A 135 32.74 14.53 3.80
N GLN A 136 32.06 14.92 2.72
CA GLN A 136 30.73 14.42 2.38
C GLN A 136 30.75 12.92 2.08
N GLN A 137 31.78 12.42 1.41
CA GLN A 137 31.93 11.00 1.11
C GLN A 137 32.04 10.17 2.39
N THR A 138 32.86 10.60 3.35
CA THR A 138 32.97 9.95 4.66
C THR A 138 31.65 9.96 5.43
N GLN A 139 30.90 11.07 5.37
CA GLN A 139 29.58 11.15 6.01
C GLN A 139 28.57 10.19 5.36
N ILE A 140 28.55 10.11 4.02
CA ILE A 140 27.69 9.18 3.28
C ILE A 140 28.01 7.73 3.66
N GLU A 141 29.29 7.39 3.77
CA GLU A 141 29.71 6.04 4.19
C GLU A 141 29.31 5.72 5.62
N SER A 142 29.39 6.69 6.54
CA SER A 142 28.91 6.53 7.91
C SER A 142 27.40 6.31 7.97
N LEU A 143 26.62 7.16 7.30
CA LEU A 143 25.16 7.03 7.22
C LEU A 143 24.75 5.72 6.55
N GLY A 144 25.49 5.28 5.52
CA GLY A 144 25.25 3.98 4.87
C GLY A 144 25.39 2.80 5.83
N ARG A 145 26.35 2.84 6.76
CA ARG A 145 26.49 1.82 7.81
C ARG A 145 25.34 1.86 8.81
N GLU A 146 24.90 3.04 9.23
CA GLU A 146 23.78 3.19 10.16
C GLU A 146 22.46 2.70 9.55
N VAL A 147 22.17 3.07 8.29
CA VAL A 147 20.99 2.59 7.56
C VAL A 147 20.99 1.07 7.45
N LYS A 148 22.15 0.46 7.17
CA LYS A 148 22.28 -1.00 7.13
C LYS A 148 21.95 -1.62 8.48
N TYR A 149 22.54 -1.12 9.57
CA TYR A 149 22.27 -1.62 10.92
C TYR A 149 20.79 -1.54 11.29
N LYS A 150 20.14 -0.38 11.06
CA LYS A 150 18.70 -0.21 11.33
C LYS A 150 17.83 -1.11 10.44
N THR A 151 18.25 -1.38 9.21
CA THR A 151 17.53 -2.30 8.32
C THR A 151 17.57 -3.73 8.86
N ASP A 152 18.73 -4.19 9.34
CA ASP A 152 18.88 -5.52 9.94
C ASP A 152 18.06 -5.65 11.25
N GLU A 153 18.00 -4.58 12.04
CA GLU A 153 17.15 -4.49 13.25
C GLU A 153 15.66 -4.61 12.90
N ILE A 154 15.19 -3.87 11.88
CA ILE A 154 13.79 -3.96 11.40
C ILE A 154 13.45 -5.38 10.93
N VAL A 155 14.36 -6.05 10.21
CA VAL A 155 14.13 -7.43 9.75
C VAL A 155 14.00 -8.38 10.94
N THR A 156 14.83 -8.19 11.97
CA THR A 156 14.78 -9.01 13.19
C THR A 156 13.48 -8.80 13.94
N LEU A 157 13.06 -7.54 14.14
CA LEU A 157 11.81 -7.20 14.79
C LEU A 157 10.61 -7.79 14.05
N LYS A 158 10.58 -7.71 12.72
CA LYS A 158 9.50 -8.29 11.91
C LYS A 158 9.37 -9.80 12.10
N LYS A 159 10.48 -10.53 12.14
CA LYS A 159 10.47 -11.98 12.40
C LYS A 159 9.89 -12.32 13.77
N MET A 160 10.03 -11.43 14.75
CA MET A 160 9.48 -11.63 16.10
C MET A 160 7.98 -11.28 16.17
N THR A 161 7.50 -10.31 15.39
CA THR A 161 6.09 -9.90 15.40
C THR A 161 5.18 -10.83 14.61
N GLU A 162 5.66 -11.42 13.51
CA GLU A 162 4.88 -12.35 12.66
C GLU A 162 4.23 -13.54 13.41
N PRO A 163 4.89 -14.27 14.32
CA PRO A 163 4.23 -15.35 15.07
C PRO A 163 3.17 -14.81 16.03
N LEU A 164 3.42 -13.67 16.69
CA LEU A 164 2.48 -13.07 17.63
C LEU A 164 1.19 -12.61 16.92
N GLU A 165 1.32 -12.04 15.73
CA GLU A 165 0.16 -11.65 14.91
C GLU A 165 -0.68 -12.86 14.48
N ARG A 166 -0.03 -13.99 14.16
CA ARG A 166 -0.72 -15.24 13.82
C ARG A 166 -1.48 -15.82 15.02
N GLU A 167 -0.86 -15.80 16.20
CA GLU A 167 -1.50 -16.26 17.44
C GLU A 167 -2.70 -15.37 17.80
N ALA A 168 -2.54 -14.05 17.75
CA ALA A 168 -3.62 -13.10 18.01
C ALA A 168 -4.83 -13.36 17.10
N LYS A 169 -4.59 -13.62 15.81
CA LYS A 169 -5.65 -13.94 14.84
C LYS A 169 -6.34 -15.28 15.14
N SER A 170 -5.59 -16.30 15.56
CA SER A 170 -6.16 -17.58 15.99
C SER A 170 -7.08 -17.40 17.20
N ASN A 171 -6.61 -16.65 18.20
CA ASN A 171 -7.37 -16.36 19.41
C ASN A 171 -8.65 -15.57 19.10
N GLU A 172 -8.60 -14.62 18.17
CA GLU A 172 -9.79 -13.88 17.72
C GLU A 172 -10.85 -14.82 17.11
N TYR A 173 -10.43 -15.78 16.28
CA TYR A 173 -11.34 -16.78 15.71
C TYR A 173 -12.00 -17.64 16.80
N GLU A 174 -11.21 -18.12 17.77
CA GLU A 174 -11.72 -18.91 18.89
C GLU A 174 -12.74 -18.13 19.74
N ILE A 175 -12.46 -16.85 20.04
CA ILE A 175 -13.38 -15.98 20.78
C ILE A 175 -14.72 -15.87 20.06
N VAL A 176 -14.71 -15.67 18.73
CA VAL A 176 -15.95 -15.58 17.94
C VAL A 176 -16.74 -16.89 17.98
N GLU A 177 -16.06 -18.04 17.91
CA GLU A 177 -16.73 -19.34 17.98
C GLU A 177 -17.34 -19.60 19.37
N LEU A 178 -16.60 -19.27 20.43
CA LEU A 178 -17.09 -19.38 21.81
C LEU A 178 -18.28 -18.45 22.06
N GLN A 179 -18.26 -17.23 21.54
CA GLN A 179 -19.39 -16.30 21.64
C GLN A 179 -20.67 -16.86 20.98
N LYS A 180 -20.55 -17.54 19.83
CA LYS A 180 -21.69 -18.23 19.19
C LYS A 180 -22.22 -19.36 20.07
N LYS A 181 -21.35 -20.19 20.64
CA LYS A 181 -21.73 -21.28 21.56
C LYS A 181 -22.43 -20.74 22.81
N ILE A 182 -21.90 -19.68 23.42
CA ILE A 182 -22.51 -19.01 24.58
C ILE A 182 -23.90 -18.47 24.22
N LYS A 183 -24.06 -17.84 23.05
CA LYS A 183 -25.37 -17.35 22.59
C LYS A 183 -26.38 -18.48 22.45
N ALA A 184 -25.99 -19.60 21.84
CA ALA A 184 -26.86 -20.77 21.70
C ALA A 184 -27.22 -21.38 23.07
N LEU A 185 -26.25 -21.56 23.96
CA LEU A 185 -26.48 -22.09 25.31
C LEU A 185 -27.42 -21.20 26.12
N LYS A 186 -27.29 -19.88 26.03
CA LYS A 186 -28.23 -18.94 26.66
C LYS A 186 -29.67 -19.14 26.16
N GLN A 187 -29.86 -19.43 24.88
CA GLN A 187 -31.18 -19.71 24.31
C GLN A 187 -31.74 -21.03 24.84
N TYR A 188 -30.92 -22.09 24.94
CA TYR A 188 -31.33 -23.36 25.54
C TYR A 188 -31.73 -23.21 27.01
N ILE A 189 -30.95 -22.48 27.81
CA ILE A 189 -31.27 -22.21 29.21
C ILE A 189 -32.60 -21.46 29.31
N PHE A 190 -32.81 -20.43 28.48
CA PHE A 190 -34.06 -19.68 28.46
C PHE A 190 -35.28 -20.56 28.13
N ALA A 191 -35.14 -21.50 27.19
CA ALA A 191 -36.19 -22.45 26.86
C ALA A 191 -36.48 -23.44 28.02
N ILE A 192 -35.44 -23.91 28.72
CA ILE A 192 -35.57 -24.79 29.88
C ILE A 192 -36.31 -24.08 31.03
N GLU A 193 -35.94 -22.84 31.33
CA GLU A 193 -36.54 -22.08 32.44
C GLU A 193 -38.03 -21.77 32.21
N ASN A 194 -38.40 -21.40 30.99
CA ASN A 194 -39.77 -20.94 30.70
C ASN A 194 -40.69 -22.09 30.29
N GLY A 195 -40.16 -23.17 29.73
CA GLY A 195 -40.92 -24.28 29.15
C GLY A 195 -41.17 -24.09 27.65
N PRO A 196 -41.86 -25.05 26.99
CA PRO A 196 -42.19 -24.93 25.58
C PRO A 196 -43.06 -23.69 25.28
N ALA A 197 -43.12 -23.30 24.01
CA ALA A 197 -43.96 -22.20 23.56
C ALA A 197 -45.45 -22.54 23.75
N ASP A 198 -46.19 -21.69 24.46
CA ASP A 198 -47.64 -21.80 24.61
C ASP A 198 -48.40 -20.95 23.59
N LYS A 199 -47.71 -20.02 22.92
CA LYS A 199 -48.26 -19.17 21.88
C LYS A 199 -47.25 -18.83 20.77
N ILE A 200 -47.73 -18.83 19.54
CA ILE A 200 -47.10 -18.22 18.37
C ILE A 200 -47.89 -16.96 18.02
N LEU A 201 -47.24 -15.81 18.01
CA LEU A 201 -47.80 -14.55 17.52
C LEU A 201 -47.22 -14.25 16.14
N ILE A 202 -48.07 -14.07 15.14
CA ILE A 202 -47.67 -13.66 13.79
C ILE A 202 -48.25 -12.29 13.50
N GLU A 203 -47.38 -11.34 13.18
CA GLU A 203 -47.73 -9.96 12.84
C GLU A 203 -47.39 -9.73 11.37
N LYS A 204 -48.42 -9.65 10.53
CA LYS A 204 -48.24 -9.69 9.07
C LYS A 204 -47.57 -8.42 8.54
N LYS A 205 -47.95 -7.24 9.05
CA LYS A 205 -47.28 -5.96 8.74
C LYS A 205 -45.78 -5.99 9.07
N GLU A 206 -45.44 -6.51 10.23
CA GLU A 206 -44.06 -6.61 10.72
C GLU A 206 -43.28 -7.76 10.06
N ARG A 207 -43.97 -8.66 9.34
CA ARG A 207 -43.39 -9.89 8.77
C ARG A 207 -42.61 -10.66 9.82
N GLN A 208 -43.26 -10.84 10.97
CA GLN A 208 -42.64 -11.37 12.18
C GLN A 208 -43.45 -12.53 12.75
N LEU A 209 -42.74 -13.57 13.19
CA LEU A 209 -43.27 -14.65 14.01
C LEU A 209 -42.54 -14.66 15.35
N THR A 210 -43.29 -14.60 16.44
CA THR A 210 -42.76 -14.56 17.81
C THR A 210 -43.29 -15.76 18.60
N LEU A 211 -42.37 -16.57 19.14
CA LEU A 211 -42.68 -17.64 20.08
C LEU A 211 -42.73 -17.07 21.49
N MET A 212 -43.78 -17.41 22.22
CA MET A 212 -43.99 -16.98 23.59
C MET A 212 -44.23 -18.18 24.50
N SER A 213 -43.76 -18.07 25.74
CA SER A 213 -44.09 -18.98 26.84
C SER A 213 -44.33 -18.15 28.10
N LYS A 214 -45.48 -18.33 28.75
CA LYS A 214 -45.88 -17.60 29.97
C LYS A 214 -45.76 -16.07 29.80
N ASN A 215 -46.24 -15.56 28.66
CA ASN A 215 -46.15 -14.14 28.23
C ASN A 215 -44.74 -13.57 28.04
N LYS A 216 -43.68 -14.41 28.08
CA LYS A 216 -42.31 -14.01 27.75
C LYS A 216 -41.97 -14.43 26.34
N VAL A 217 -41.27 -13.56 25.62
CA VAL A 217 -40.75 -13.86 24.28
C VAL A 217 -39.60 -14.86 24.41
N LEU A 218 -39.77 -16.03 23.79
CA LEU A 218 -38.71 -17.03 23.61
C LEU A 218 -37.81 -16.67 22.42
N LYS A 219 -38.42 -16.38 21.28
CA LYS A 219 -37.68 -16.06 20.05
C LYS A 219 -38.57 -15.35 19.04
N THR A 220 -37.92 -14.65 18.13
CA THR A 220 -38.56 -13.92 17.04
C THR A 220 -37.85 -14.25 15.73
N TYR A 221 -38.64 -14.47 14.68
CA TYR A 221 -38.18 -14.84 13.35
C TYR A 221 -38.79 -13.91 12.30
N LYS A 222 -38.04 -13.67 11.23
CA LYS A 222 -38.58 -12.99 10.05
C LYS A 222 -39.31 -14.03 9.20
N ILE A 223 -40.41 -13.65 8.59
CA ILE A 223 -41.24 -14.57 7.81
C ILE A 223 -41.58 -14.03 6.42
N ALA A 224 -41.81 -14.95 5.49
CA ALA A 224 -42.51 -14.65 4.24
C ALA A 224 -43.96 -15.14 4.32
N LEU A 225 -44.88 -14.35 3.76
CA LEU A 225 -46.33 -14.59 3.81
C LEU A 225 -46.87 -15.00 2.43
N GLY A 226 -48.20 -15.16 2.37
CA GLY A 226 -48.94 -15.27 1.14
C GLY A 226 -48.70 -14.09 0.20
N GLY A 227 -48.62 -14.36 -1.11
CA GLY A 227 -48.36 -13.35 -2.14
C GLY A 227 -49.35 -12.17 -2.18
N ASN A 228 -50.49 -12.29 -1.50
CA ASN A 228 -51.43 -11.21 -1.23
C ASN A 228 -51.62 -11.10 0.30
N PRO A 229 -50.71 -10.45 1.04
CA PRO A 229 -50.72 -10.51 2.50
C PRO A 229 -51.83 -9.67 3.12
N ASP A 230 -52.49 -8.76 2.40
CA ASP A 230 -53.39 -7.79 3.03
C ASP A 230 -54.79 -8.36 3.31
N GLY A 231 -55.21 -8.20 4.56
CA GLY A 231 -56.47 -8.70 5.08
C GLY A 231 -56.51 -10.22 5.25
N PRO A 232 -57.60 -10.74 5.84
CA PRO A 232 -57.71 -12.14 6.17
C PRO A 232 -58.00 -12.97 4.92
N LYS A 233 -57.62 -14.25 4.95
CA LYS A 233 -57.96 -15.23 3.91
C LYS A 233 -59.47 -15.43 3.80
N GLU A 234 -60.00 -15.42 2.58
CA GLU A 234 -61.45 -15.47 2.28
C GLU A 234 -61.82 -16.65 1.39
N ARG A 235 -60.91 -17.08 0.49
CA ARG A 235 -61.16 -18.20 -0.42
C ARG A 235 -59.90 -18.99 -0.77
N GLN A 236 -60.10 -20.21 -1.24
CA GLN A 236 -59.03 -21.00 -1.82
C GLN A 236 -58.43 -20.26 -3.04
N GLY A 237 -57.09 -20.15 -3.07
CA GLY A 237 -56.38 -19.50 -4.17
C GLY A 237 -56.30 -17.96 -4.13
N ASP A 238 -56.72 -17.30 -3.05
CA ASP A 238 -56.56 -15.83 -2.89
C ASP A 238 -55.15 -15.36 -2.48
N TYR A 239 -54.24 -16.30 -2.23
CA TYR A 239 -52.86 -16.07 -1.79
C TYR A 239 -52.74 -15.27 -0.49
N LYS A 240 -53.81 -15.21 0.33
CA LYS A 240 -53.80 -14.54 1.63
C LYS A 240 -53.38 -15.49 2.75
N THR A 241 -52.57 -14.99 3.66
CA THR A 241 -52.35 -15.64 4.97
C THR A 241 -53.53 -15.27 5.89
N PRO A 242 -54.16 -16.25 6.57
CA PRO A 242 -55.33 -16.00 7.42
C PRO A 242 -55.04 -15.03 8.57
N GLU A 243 -56.09 -14.44 9.15
CA GLU A 243 -56.00 -13.64 10.38
C GLU A 243 -57.05 -14.15 11.37
N GLY A 244 -56.64 -14.34 12.62
CA GLY A 244 -57.46 -14.96 13.65
C GLY A 244 -56.64 -15.84 14.58
N THR A 245 -57.34 -16.62 15.39
CA THR A 245 -56.73 -17.56 16.35
C THR A 245 -56.92 -19.00 15.85
N TYR A 246 -55.82 -19.75 15.88
CA TYR A 246 -55.70 -21.14 15.47
C TYR A 246 -54.86 -21.90 16.51
N SER A 247 -54.60 -23.16 16.24
CA SER A 247 -53.72 -24.03 17.03
C SER A 247 -52.86 -24.89 16.11
N ILE A 248 -51.67 -25.27 16.56
CA ILE A 248 -50.88 -26.31 15.89
C ILE A 248 -51.58 -27.66 16.10
N ASP A 249 -52.10 -28.28 15.04
CA ASP A 249 -52.86 -29.53 15.15
C ASP A 249 -52.08 -30.77 14.68
N SER A 250 -51.10 -30.58 13.79
CA SER A 250 -50.32 -31.66 13.22
C SER A 250 -48.99 -31.17 12.67
N ARG A 251 -48.06 -32.11 12.50
CA ARG A 251 -46.70 -31.87 12.00
C ARG A 251 -46.43 -32.83 10.86
N ASN A 252 -45.75 -32.36 9.82
CA ASN A 252 -45.42 -33.19 8.69
C ASN A 252 -44.00 -32.96 8.19
N ASN A 253 -43.30 -34.08 7.97
CA ASN A 253 -42.12 -34.15 7.13
C ASN A 253 -42.58 -34.17 5.67
N SER A 254 -42.98 -33.02 5.17
CA SER A 254 -43.49 -32.86 3.80
C SER A 254 -42.41 -33.24 2.79
N ARG A 255 -42.75 -33.94 1.70
CA ARG A 255 -41.80 -34.10 0.58
C ARG A 255 -41.45 -32.77 -0.12
N ARG A 256 -42.23 -31.70 0.12
CA ARG A 256 -42.11 -30.42 -0.58
C ARG A 256 -41.27 -29.38 0.18
N TYR A 257 -41.21 -29.48 1.50
CA TYR A 257 -40.54 -28.52 2.39
C TYR A 257 -39.68 -29.27 3.39
N HIS A 258 -38.69 -28.60 3.99
CA HIS A 258 -37.82 -29.24 4.98
C HIS A 258 -38.62 -29.78 6.18
N LEU A 259 -39.39 -28.91 6.84
CA LEU A 259 -40.37 -29.26 7.88
C LEU A 259 -41.62 -28.38 7.75
N SER A 260 -42.74 -28.84 8.29
CA SER A 260 -43.98 -28.06 8.33
C SER A 260 -44.86 -28.38 9.54
N LEU A 261 -45.42 -27.32 10.13
CA LEU A 261 -46.40 -27.36 11.22
C LEU A 261 -47.74 -26.86 10.67
N HIS A 262 -48.78 -27.68 10.71
CA HIS A 262 -50.11 -27.31 10.26
C HIS A 262 -50.86 -26.55 11.34
N ILE A 263 -51.57 -25.49 10.93
CA ILE A 263 -52.46 -24.73 11.82
C ILE A 263 -53.91 -25.10 11.53
N SER A 264 -54.78 -25.05 12.54
CA SER A 264 -56.20 -25.42 12.46
C SER A 264 -57.10 -24.45 11.65
N TYR A 265 -56.56 -23.85 10.59
CA TYR A 265 -57.33 -23.13 9.58
C TYR A 265 -58.10 -24.12 8.67
N PRO A 266 -59.37 -23.84 8.32
CA PRO A 266 -60.17 -22.67 8.71
C PRO A 266 -60.87 -22.84 10.07
N ASN A 267 -60.95 -21.75 10.85
CA ASN A 267 -61.79 -21.71 12.06
C ASN A 267 -63.25 -21.38 11.72
N GLU A 268 -64.13 -21.31 12.72
CA GLU A 268 -65.56 -21.06 12.50
C GLU A 268 -65.86 -19.70 11.85
N ASN A 269 -65.08 -18.65 12.17
CA ASN A 269 -65.25 -17.34 11.54
C ASN A 269 -64.84 -17.38 10.06
N ASP A 270 -63.76 -18.10 9.74
CA ASP A 270 -63.30 -18.29 8.35
C ASP A 270 -64.34 -19.07 7.53
N LYS A 271 -64.88 -20.17 8.08
CA LYS A 271 -65.93 -20.97 7.45
C LYS A 271 -67.19 -20.14 7.22
N LYS A 272 -67.61 -19.34 8.20
CA LYS A 272 -68.77 -18.45 8.09
C LYS A 272 -68.58 -17.44 6.97
N ARG A 273 -67.43 -16.75 6.92
CA ARG A 273 -67.12 -15.76 5.87
C ARG A 273 -67.10 -16.39 4.48
N ALA A 274 -66.48 -17.56 4.33
CA ALA A 274 -66.44 -18.27 3.06
C ALA A 274 -67.85 -18.73 2.61
N LYS A 275 -68.69 -19.18 3.55
CA LYS A 275 -70.08 -19.55 3.29
C LYS A 275 -70.92 -18.37 2.81
N GLU A 276 -70.78 -17.20 3.45
CA GLU A 276 -71.47 -15.96 3.04
C GLU A 276 -71.07 -15.52 1.63
N LEU A 277 -69.83 -15.80 1.23
CA LEU A 277 -69.30 -15.51 -0.11
C LEU A 277 -69.61 -16.61 -1.15
N GLY A 278 -70.19 -17.75 -0.74
CA GLY A 278 -70.45 -18.89 -1.63
C GLY A 278 -69.18 -19.57 -2.17
N VAL A 279 -68.07 -19.51 -1.43
CA VAL A 279 -66.75 -20.05 -1.84
C VAL A 279 -66.20 -21.05 -0.83
N SER A 280 -65.23 -21.86 -1.27
CA SER A 280 -64.44 -22.70 -0.36
C SER A 280 -63.38 -21.84 0.34
N PRO A 281 -63.21 -21.93 1.68
CA PRO A 281 -62.09 -21.27 2.37
C PRO A 281 -60.72 -21.89 2.00
N GLY A 282 -60.72 -23.13 1.51
CA GLY A 282 -59.51 -23.93 1.37
C GLY A 282 -59.06 -24.53 2.70
N GLY A 283 -57.75 -24.79 2.82
CA GLY A 283 -57.13 -25.44 3.97
C GLY A 283 -55.60 -25.45 3.83
N ASP A 284 -54.93 -26.36 4.55
CA ASP A 284 -53.49 -26.65 4.46
C ASP A 284 -52.58 -25.42 4.68
N ILE A 285 -52.95 -24.56 5.63
CA ILE A 285 -52.08 -23.47 6.05
C ILE A 285 -51.05 -24.03 7.02
N VAL A 286 -49.78 -23.89 6.66
CA VAL A 286 -48.65 -24.41 7.43
C VAL A 286 -47.63 -23.31 7.71
N ILE A 287 -46.93 -23.42 8.84
CA ILE A 287 -45.64 -22.77 9.07
C ILE A 287 -44.58 -23.75 8.57
N HIS A 288 -43.71 -23.34 7.65
CA HIS A 288 -42.77 -24.28 7.01
C HIS A 288 -41.40 -23.67 6.72
N GLY A 289 -40.41 -24.54 6.58
CA GLY A 289 -39.07 -24.18 6.09
C GLY A 289 -39.05 -23.86 4.60
N ILE A 290 -37.86 -23.73 4.03
CA ILE A 290 -37.69 -23.48 2.61
C ILE A 290 -38.09 -24.73 1.81
N LYS A 291 -38.49 -24.50 0.56
CA LYS A 291 -38.75 -25.58 -0.39
C LYS A 291 -37.47 -26.39 -0.61
N ASN A 292 -37.58 -27.72 -0.55
CA ASN A 292 -36.46 -28.63 -0.76
C ASN A 292 -35.70 -28.29 -2.07
N GLY A 293 -34.37 -28.18 -1.98
CA GLY A 293 -33.50 -27.77 -3.09
C GLY A 293 -33.23 -26.26 -3.19
N PHE A 294 -33.84 -25.43 -2.33
CA PHE A 294 -33.66 -23.97 -2.31
C PHE A 294 -33.14 -23.43 -0.97
N SER A 295 -32.70 -24.29 -0.04
CA SER A 295 -32.21 -23.91 1.29
C SER A 295 -31.10 -22.85 1.27
N TRP A 296 -30.28 -22.83 0.20
CA TRP A 296 -29.21 -21.84 -0.01
C TRP A 296 -29.68 -20.38 -0.02
N VAL A 297 -30.97 -20.12 -0.23
CA VAL A 297 -31.55 -18.77 -0.23
C VAL A 297 -31.53 -18.16 1.18
N GLY A 298 -31.60 -18.97 2.24
CA GLY A 298 -31.51 -18.52 3.64
C GLY A 298 -32.38 -17.29 3.94
N ASP A 299 -31.83 -16.31 4.64
CA ASP A 299 -32.53 -15.08 5.04
C ASP A 299 -33.11 -14.26 3.88
N PHE A 300 -32.58 -14.39 2.65
CA PHE A 300 -33.08 -13.67 1.48
C PHE A 300 -34.52 -14.06 1.12
N HIS A 301 -35.03 -15.20 1.60
CA HIS A 301 -36.39 -15.66 1.31
C HIS A 301 -37.47 -14.69 1.81
N THR A 302 -37.16 -13.86 2.81
CA THR A 302 -38.09 -12.90 3.43
C THR A 302 -38.26 -11.62 2.61
N LYS A 303 -37.48 -11.42 1.53
CA LYS A 303 -37.55 -10.21 0.70
C LYS A 303 -38.84 -10.08 -0.12
N PHE A 304 -39.54 -11.19 -0.33
CA PHE A 304 -40.78 -11.23 -1.12
C PHE A 304 -41.81 -12.13 -0.43
N ASN A 305 -43.09 -11.83 -0.63
CA ASN A 305 -44.18 -12.73 -0.24
C ASN A 305 -44.45 -13.70 -1.38
N TRP A 306 -44.14 -14.98 -1.16
CA TRP A 306 -44.13 -15.98 -2.22
C TRP A 306 -45.00 -17.21 -1.92
N THR A 307 -45.53 -17.31 -0.70
CA THR A 307 -46.36 -18.47 -0.35
C THR A 307 -47.77 -18.32 -0.95
N LYS A 308 -48.57 -19.39 -0.87
CA LYS A 308 -50.00 -19.37 -1.27
C LYS A 308 -50.93 -19.05 -0.09
N GLY A 309 -50.38 -18.60 1.03
CA GLY A 309 -51.09 -18.33 2.28
C GLY A 309 -50.38 -18.90 3.52
N CYS A 310 -49.41 -19.79 3.32
CA CYS A 310 -48.55 -20.33 4.37
C CYS A 310 -47.59 -19.27 4.95
N ILE A 311 -46.93 -19.62 6.04
CA ILE A 311 -45.89 -18.81 6.68
C ILE A 311 -44.56 -19.51 6.50
N ALA A 312 -43.61 -18.87 5.83
CA ALA A 312 -42.30 -19.45 5.58
C ALA A 312 -41.21 -18.83 6.46
N VAL A 313 -40.32 -19.68 6.94
CA VAL A 313 -39.06 -19.37 7.67
C VAL A 313 -37.90 -20.12 7.00
N THR A 314 -36.67 -19.93 7.48
CA THR A 314 -35.52 -20.77 7.05
C THR A 314 -35.62 -22.20 7.57
N ASP A 315 -34.79 -23.10 7.02
CA ASP A 315 -34.77 -24.51 7.43
C ASP A 315 -34.27 -24.67 8.87
N GLU A 316 -33.26 -23.89 9.26
CA GLU A 316 -32.74 -23.85 10.62
C GLU A 316 -33.78 -23.32 11.62
N GLU A 317 -34.56 -22.31 11.23
CA GLU A 317 -35.61 -21.74 12.08
C GLU A 317 -36.79 -22.69 12.24
N ILE A 318 -37.24 -23.40 11.18
CA ILE A 318 -38.35 -24.34 11.31
C ILE A 318 -38.00 -25.54 12.20
N GLU A 319 -36.74 -26.01 12.17
CA GLU A 319 -36.26 -27.06 13.08
C GLU A 319 -36.31 -26.63 14.55
N GLU A 320 -36.01 -25.36 14.81
CA GLU A 320 -36.09 -24.81 16.15
C GLU A 320 -37.54 -24.62 16.60
N ILE A 321 -38.39 -24.07 15.72
CA ILE A 321 -39.82 -23.93 15.97
C ILE A 321 -40.45 -25.30 16.27
N ASP A 322 -40.15 -26.34 15.49
CA ASP A 322 -40.67 -27.70 15.71
C ASP A 322 -40.31 -28.26 17.10
N LYS A 323 -39.08 -28.01 17.57
CA LYS A 323 -38.61 -28.45 18.91
C LYS A 323 -39.29 -27.69 20.05
N LEU A 324 -39.59 -26.41 19.85
CA LEU A 324 -40.10 -25.52 20.90
C LEU A 324 -41.63 -25.45 20.98
N VAL A 325 -42.35 -25.79 19.90
CA VAL A 325 -43.80 -25.54 19.76
C VAL A 325 -44.59 -26.85 19.76
N PRO A 326 -45.12 -27.34 20.90
CA PRO A 326 -45.94 -28.56 20.97
C PRO A 326 -47.24 -28.46 20.16
N ASN A 327 -47.85 -29.60 19.84
CA ASN A 327 -49.22 -29.61 19.32
C ASN A 327 -50.17 -29.04 20.38
N GLY A 328 -51.15 -28.25 19.95
CA GLY A 328 -52.04 -27.49 20.81
C GLY A 328 -51.58 -26.05 21.09
N THR A 329 -50.34 -25.68 20.75
CA THR A 329 -49.88 -24.28 20.88
C THR A 329 -50.78 -23.35 20.09
N ILE A 330 -51.21 -22.26 20.72
CA ILE A 330 -52.08 -21.26 20.10
C ILE A 330 -51.30 -20.48 19.05
N VAL A 331 -51.87 -20.28 17.87
CA VAL A 331 -51.33 -19.43 16.81
C VAL A 331 -52.27 -18.25 16.61
N GLU A 332 -51.82 -17.06 16.97
CA GLU A 332 -52.55 -15.82 16.75
C GLU A 332 -51.93 -15.06 15.57
N ILE A 333 -52.72 -14.82 14.52
CA ILE A 333 -52.27 -14.10 13.33
C ILE A 333 -53.03 -12.78 13.23
N ARG A 334 -52.27 -11.68 13.25
CA ARG A 334 -52.78 -10.30 13.23
C ARG A 334 -52.34 -9.55 11.96
N PRO A 335 -53.07 -8.49 11.57
CA PRO A 335 -52.77 -7.66 10.41
C PRO A 335 -51.34 -7.14 10.33
#